data_AF-A0A3B0WCR8-F1
#
_entry.id   AF-A0A3B0WCR8-F1
#
_cell.length_a   1.000
_cell.length_b   1.000
_cell.length_c   1.000
_cell.angle_alpha   90.00
_cell.angle_beta   90.00
_cell.angle_gamma   90.00
#
_symmetry.space_group_name_H-M   'P 1'
#
loop_
_entity.id
_entity.type
_entity.pdbx_description
1 polymer ?
#
loop_
_entity_poly.entity_id
_entity_poly.type
_entity_poly.pdbx_seq_one_letter_code
_entity_poly.pdbx_strand_id
1 'polypeptide(L)'
;MHDKHINNMWNEYLKIAIAKAKDAKLKQRLQAIQPLTTTIEEYEKTFIKRINENKAARRERATQLQEDEKEEISEFDRDAIQITEEVCRSLQQLDRVQEIIRILQLSLKSAIKNREADLEYYHPAELHIGEEGITLYRRLLQFFDDILIYASEKRANK
;
A
#
# COMPACT_ATOMS: atom_id res chain seq x y z
N MET A 1 4.17 23.60 -5.64
CA MET A 1 4.71 22.42 -6.37
C MET A 1 5.24 21.42 -5.35
N HIS A 2 4.37 20.73 -4.62
CA HIS A 2 4.73 19.71 -3.62
C HIS A 2 4.01 18.39 -3.95
N ASP A 3 4.24 17.90 -5.16
CA ASP A 3 3.56 16.72 -5.72
C ASP A 3 4.52 15.54 -5.95
N LYS A 4 5.60 15.50 -5.18
CA LYS A 4 6.54 14.38 -5.21
C LYS A 4 6.88 14.03 -3.78
N HIS A 5 6.57 12.79 -3.41
CA HIS A 5 7.32 11.96 -2.47
C HIS A 5 6.52 11.19 -1.40
N ILE A 6 5.23 10.94 -1.57
CA ILE A 6 4.73 9.59 -1.20
C ILE A 6 4.90 8.70 -2.45
N ASN A 7 6.16 8.42 -2.76
CA ASN A 7 6.55 7.49 -3.81
C ASN A 7 6.15 6.09 -3.38
N ASN A 8 5.10 5.55 -3.98
CA ASN A 8 4.95 4.14 -4.36
C ASN A 8 5.54 3.06 -3.45
N MET A 9 5.32 3.15 -2.13
CA MET A 9 5.97 2.26 -1.17
C MET A 9 5.83 0.78 -1.57
N TRP A 10 4.61 0.37 -1.95
CA TRP A 10 4.32 -1.00 -2.38
C TRP A 10 5.05 -1.42 -3.66
N ASN A 11 5.17 -0.56 -4.68
CA ASN A 11 5.91 -0.90 -5.90
C ASN A 11 7.42 -0.88 -5.65
N GLU A 12 7.95 0.03 -4.83
CA GLU A 12 9.38 0.02 -4.48
C GLU A 12 9.75 -1.28 -3.77
N TYR A 13 8.93 -1.73 -2.81
CA TYR A 13 9.13 -3.01 -2.16
C TYR A 13 8.97 -4.20 -3.12
N LEU A 14 7.98 -4.14 -4.02
CA LEU A 14 7.76 -5.17 -5.03
C LEU A 14 8.93 -5.26 -6.03
N LYS A 15 9.52 -4.13 -6.43
CA LYS A 15 10.73 -4.08 -7.27
C LYS A 15 11.89 -4.80 -6.61
N ILE A 16 12.09 -4.61 -5.30
CA ILE A 16 13.14 -5.32 -4.54
C ILE A 16 12.86 -6.83 -4.55
N ALA A 17 11.60 -7.25 -4.32
CA ALA A 17 11.23 -8.67 -4.37
C ALA A 17 11.45 -9.28 -5.77
N ILE A 18 11.06 -8.57 -6.84
CA ILE A 18 11.26 -8.98 -8.23
C ILE A 18 12.74 -9.12 -8.56
N ALA A 19 13.58 -8.18 -8.12
CA ALA A 19 15.02 -8.20 -8.35
C ALA A 19 15.70 -9.41 -7.67
N LYS A 20 15.19 -9.84 -6.52
CA LYS A 20 15.69 -11.00 -5.77
C LYS A 20 15.09 -12.34 -6.19
N ALA A 21 14.01 -12.34 -6.97
CA ALA A 21 13.39 -13.57 -7.46
C ALA A 21 14.25 -14.26 -8.53
N LYS A 22 14.91 -15.36 -8.14
CA LYS A 22 15.70 -16.21 -9.06
C LYS A 22 14.85 -17.13 -9.94
N ASP A 23 13.64 -17.46 -9.50
CA ASP A 23 12.72 -18.33 -10.24
C ASP A 23 11.91 -17.52 -11.26
N ALA A 24 11.93 -17.92 -12.53
CA ALA A 24 11.24 -17.19 -13.61
C ALA A 24 9.73 -17.11 -13.39
N LYS A 25 9.11 -18.22 -12.95
CA LYS A 25 7.66 -18.27 -12.70
C LYS A 25 7.26 -17.43 -11.48
N LEU A 26 8.05 -17.45 -10.41
CA LEU A 26 7.89 -16.55 -9.26
C LEU A 26 8.02 -15.08 -9.69
N LYS A 27 9.04 -14.76 -10.48
CA LYS A 27 9.27 -13.41 -11.00
C LYS A 27 8.08 -12.92 -11.83
N GLN A 28 7.53 -13.77 -12.70
CA GLN A 28 6.33 -13.47 -13.48
C GLN A 28 5.11 -13.23 -12.59
N ARG A 29 4.89 -14.06 -11.55
CA ARG A 29 3.80 -13.84 -10.58
C ARG A 29 3.95 -12.50 -9.86
N LEU A 30 5.16 -12.14 -9.44
CA LEU A 30 5.44 -10.86 -8.80
C LEU A 30 5.20 -9.68 -9.74
N GLN A 31 5.64 -9.78 -11.00
CA GLN A 31 5.43 -8.75 -12.00
C GLN A 31 3.95 -8.55 -12.34
N ALA A 32 3.13 -9.61 -12.32
CA ALA A 32 1.69 -9.53 -12.57
C ALA A 32 0.93 -8.69 -11.53
N ILE A 33 1.52 -8.42 -10.36
CA ILE A 33 0.90 -7.65 -9.27
C ILE A 33 1.19 -6.15 -9.42
N GLN A 34 2.20 -5.78 -10.21
CA GLN A 34 2.61 -4.38 -10.35
C GLN A 34 1.47 -3.43 -10.80
N PRO A 35 0.56 -3.81 -11.72
CA PRO A 35 -0.60 -2.98 -12.03
C PRO A 35 -1.50 -2.71 -10.82
N LEU A 36 -1.72 -3.71 -9.95
CA LEU A 36 -2.52 -3.54 -8.73
C LEU A 36 -1.85 -2.58 -7.74
N THR A 37 -0.52 -2.62 -7.61
CA THR A 37 0.19 -1.64 -6.78
C THR A 37 0.01 -0.23 -7.31
N THR A 38 0.02 -0.01 -8.64
CA THR A 38 -0.27 1.29 -9.25
C THR A 38 -1.70 1.75 -8.99
N THR A 39 -2.69 0.86 -9.13
CA THR A 39 -4.10 1.20 -8.83
C THR A 39 -4.29 1.61 -7.37
N ILE A 40 -3.60 0.94 -6.44
CA ILE A 40 -3.61 1.32 -5.03
C ILE A 40 -3.08 2.74 -4.85
N GLU A 41 -1.97 3.10 -5.48
CA GLU A 41 -1.44 4.46 -5.36
C GLU A 41 -2.37 5.53 -5.91
N GLU A 42 -2.96 5.28 -7.07
CA GLU A 42 -3.92 6.21 -7.69
C GLU A 42 -5.14 6.40 -6.79
N TYR A 43 -5.60 5.33 -6.15
CA TYR A 43 -6.63 5.39 -5.13
C TYR A 43 -6.20 6.27 -3.95
N GLU A 44 -5.02 6.05 -3.35
CA GLU A 44 -4.54 6.85 -2.22
C GLU A 44 -4.40 8.34 -2.59
N LYS A 45 -3.83 8.65 -3.76
CA LYS A 45 -3.65 10.03 -4.24
C LYS A 45 -4.97 10.76 -4.45
N THR A 46 -6.01 10.05 -4.83
CA THR A 46 -7.32 10.64 -5.12
C THR A 46 -8.30 10.54 -3.95
N PHE A 47 -7.94 9.83 -2.87
CA PHE A 47 -8.83 9.54 -1.74
C PHE A 47 -9.46 10.81 -1.15
N ILE A 48 -8.65 11.76 -0.68
CA ILE A 48 -9.15 13.02 -0.07
C ILE A 48 -9.97 13.85 -1.06
N LYS A 49 -9.55 13.87 -2.33
CA LYS A 49 -10.31 14.56 -3.39
C LYS A 49 -11.71 13.97 -3.53
N ARG A 50 -11.82 12.64 -3.57
CA ARG A 50 -13.11 11.91 -3.67
C ARG A 50 -14.00 12.14 -2.45
N ILE A 51 -13.41 12.16 -1.24
CA ILE A 51 -14.14 12.54 -0.01
C ILE A 51 -14.70 13.95 -0.13
N ASN A 52 -13.88 14.92 -0.53
CA ASN A 52 -14.30 16.32 -0.68
C ASN A 52 -15.36 16.51 -1.78
N GLU A 53 -15.29 15.77 -2.89
CA GLU A 53 -16.34 15.75 -3.92
C GLU A 53 -17.67 15.23 -3.38
N ASN A 54 -17.63 14.18 -2.55
CA ASN A 54 -18.82 13.63 -1.90
C ASN A 54 -19.43 14.63 -0.88
N LYS A 55 -18.59 15.28 -0.07
CA LYS A 55 -19.02 16.38 0.83
C LYS A 55 -19.68 17.53 0.06
N ALA A 56 -19.07 17.96 -1.04
CA ALA A 56 -19.61 19.03 -1.89
C ALA A 56 -20.99 18.68 -2.46
N ALA A 57 -21.19 17.42 -2.91
CA ALA A 57 -22.50 16.95 -3.38
C ALA A 57 -23.59 17.02 -2.29
N ARG A 58 -23.19 16.89 -1.02
CA ARG A 58 -24.05 17.01 0.17
C ARG A 58 -24.12 18.44 0.73
N ARG A 59 -23.50 19.42 0.06
CA ARG A 59 -23.37 20.83 0.47
C ARG A 59 -22.64 21.02 1.81
N GLU A 60 -21.77 20.08 2.15
CA GLU A 60 -20.88 20.17 3.31
C GLU A 60 -19.58 20.89 2.95
N ARG A 61 -18.93 21.47 3.96
CA ARG A 61 -17.61 22.07 3.77
C ARG A 61 -16.58 20.99 3.47
N ALA A 62 -15.68 21.29 2.53
CA ALA A 62 -14.53 20.44 2.26
C ALA A 62 -13.67 20.28 3.51
N THR A 63 -13.03 19.13 3.65
CA THR A 63 -11.94 18.95 4.62
C THR A 63 -10.81 19.87 4.19
N GLN A 64 -10.53 20.90 4.98
CA GLN A 64 -9.41 21.80 4.81
C GLN A 64 -8.53 21.70 6.05
N LEU A 65 -7.24 21.48 5.81
CA LEU A 65 -6.22 21.55 6.85
C LEU A 65 -5.88 23.02 7.11
N GLN A 66 -5.72 23.36 8.38
CA GLN A 66 -5.13 24.63 8.82
C GLN A 66 -3.63 24.68 8.46
N GLU A 67 -3.00 25.85 8.54
CA GLU A 67 -1.59 26.00 8.12
C GLU A 67 -0.63 25.20 9.01
N ASP A 68 -0.88 25.18 10.32
CA ASP A 68 -0.17 24.35 11.30
C ASP A 68 -0.35 22.85 11.04
N GLU A 69 -1.57 22.40 10.74
CA GLU A 69 -1.83 21.00 10.37
C GLU A 69 -1.12 20.61 9.06
N LYS A 70 -0.98 21.52 8.11
CA LYS A 70 -0.22 21.28 6.87
C LYS A 70 1.28 21.18 7.12
N GLU A 71 1.82 22.01 8.02
CA GLU A 71 3.22 21.92 8.42
C GLU A 71 3.49 20.58 9.11
N GLU A 72 2.65 20.18 10.06
CA GLU A 72 2.74 18.89 10.76
C GLU A 72 2.67 17.69 9.78
N ILE A 73 1.71 17.71 8.85
CA ILE A 73 1.62 16.67 7.81
C ILE A 73 2.85 16.66 6.91
N SER A 74 3.42 17.84 6.60
CA SER A 74 4.66 17.89 5.81
C SER A 74 5.85 17.27 6.55
N GLU A 75 5.88 17.32 7.88
CA GLU A 75 6.90 16.63 8.68
C GLU A 75 6.67 15.12 8.67
N PHE A 76 5.43 14.67 8.86
CA PHE A 76 5.08 13.25 8.73
C PHE A 76 5.40 12.68 7.35
N ASP A 77 5.22 13.45 6.28
CA ASP A 77 5.59 13.03 4.93
C ASP A 77 7.10 12.81 4.81
N ARG A 78 7.93 13.66 5.42
CA ARG A 78 9.39 13.48 5.45
C ARG A 78 9.79 12.24 6.24
N ASP A 79 9.19 12.04 7.40
CA ASP A 79 9.42 10.86 8.23
C ASP A 79 9.01 9.58 7.49
N ALA A 80 7.87 9.59 6.81
CA ALA A 80 7.39 8.48 6.00
C ALA A 80 8.36 8.14 4.85
N ILE A 81 8.95 9.15 4.20
CA ILE A 81 10.01 8.96 3.19
C ILE A 81 11.23 8.28 3.82
N GLN A 82 11.72 8.82 4.94
CA GLN A 82 12.90 8.27 5.62
C GLN A 82 12.68 6.82 6.05
N ILE A 83 11.52 6.53 6.67
CA ILE A 83 11.13 5.17 7.06
C ILE A 83 11.05 4.27 5.83
N THR A 84 10.48 4.75 4.72
CA THR A 84 10.39 3.98 3.47
C THR A 84 11.77 3.61 2.94
N GLU A 85 12.72 4.55 2.97
CA GLU A 85 14.12 4.31 2.58
C GLU A 85 14.84 3.32 3.51
N GLU A 86 14.62 3.42 4.82
CA GLU A 86 15.15 2.48 5.82
C GLU A 86 14.60 1.06 5.64
N VAL A 87 13.30 0.95 5.38
CA VAL A 87 12.66 -0.34 5.07
C VAL A 87 13.20 -0.88 3.75
N CYS A 88 13.32 -0.07 2.70
CA CYS A 88 13.93 -0.49 1.43
C CYS A 88 15.34 -1.04 1.62
N ARG A 89 16.20 -0.35 2.40
CA ARG A 89 17.55 -0.81 2.74
C ARG A 89 17.52 -2.14 3.49
N SER A 90 16.62 -2.29 4.45
CA SER A 90 16.45 -3.53 5.22
C SER A 90 15.98 -4.69 4.34
N LEU A 91 15.01 -4.46 3.45
CA LEU A 91 14.53 -5.46 2.50
C LEU A 91 15.61 -5.87 1.49
N GLN A 92 16.47 -4.94 1.09
CA GLN A 92 17.61 -5.24 0.21
C GLN A 92 18.66 -6.15 0.87
N GLN A 93 18.78 -6.12 2.20
CA GLN A 93 19.68 -7.00 2.94
C GLN A 93 19.14 -8.44 3.09
N LEU A 94 17.84 -8.66 2.89
CA LEU A 94 17.26 -10.00 2.99
C LEU A 94 17.68 -10.89 1.81
N ASP A 95 18.13 -12.10 2.10
CA ASP A 95 18.58 -13.04 1.08
C ASP A 95 17.42 -13.71 0.33
N ARG A 96 16.29 -13.92 1.01
CA ARG A 96 15.20 -14.74 0.50
C ARG A 96 14.01 -13.86 0.15
N VAL A 97 13.57 -13.96 -1.10
CA VAL A 97 12.35 -13.29 -1.59
C VAL A 97 11.11 -13.63 -0.75
N GLN A 98 11.03 -14.84 -0.19
CA GLN A 98 9.91 -15.22 0.69
C GLN A 98 9.85 -14.41 1.99
N GLU A 99 11.01 -14.01 2.53
CA GLU A 99 11.07 -13.19 3.75
C GLU A 99 10.56 -11.78 3.45
N ILE A 100 10.95 -11.22 2.29
CA ILE A 100 10.45 -9.94 1.79
C ILE A 100 8.93 -9.99 1.64
N ILE A 101 8.40 -10.96 0.90
CA ILE A 101 6.96 -11.09 0.70
C ILE A 101 6.20 -11.29 2.01
N ARG A 102 6.77 -12.03 2.97
CA ARG A 102 6.17 -12.21 4.29
C ARG A 102 6.12 -10.93 5.11
N ILE A 103 7.16 -10.10 5.06
CA ILE A 103 7.13 -8.77 5.69
C ILE A 103 6.03 -7.92 5.06
N LEU A 104 5.95 -7.87 3.72
CA LEU A 104 4.90 -7.13 3.02
C LEU A 104 3.49 -7.61 3.37
N GLN A 105 3.31 -8.93 3.44
CA GLN A 105 2.06 -9.56 3.88
C GLN A 105 1.66 -9.12 5.29
N LEU A 106 2.60 -9.10 6.25
CA LEU A 106 2.33 -8.69 7.63
C LEU A 106 2.00 -7.20 7.73
N SER A 107 2.77 -6.35 7.05
CA SER A 107 2.51 -4.91 6.99
C SER A 107 1.13 -4.62 6.40
N LEU A 108 0.75 -5.34 5.34
CA LEU A 108 -0.54 -5.17 4.69
C LEU A 108 -1.70 -5.67 5.55
N LYS A 109 -1.55 -6.78 6.28
CA LYS A 109 -2.53 -7.23 7.27
C LYS A 109 -2.78 -6.17 8.34
N SER A 110 -1.72 -5.53 8.84
CA SER A 110 -1.84 -4.44 9.79
C SER A 110 -2.55 -3.23 9.18
N ALA A 111 -2.19 -2.84 7.95
CA ALA A 111 -2.82 -1.71 7.26
C ALA A 111 -4.31 -1.95 7.00
N ILE A 112 -4.71 -3.16 6.59
CA ILE A 112 -6.11 -3.55 6.42
C ILE A 112 -6.87 -3.42 7.74
N LYS A 113 -6.32 -3.98 8.84
CA LYS A 113 -6.96 -3.91 10.16
C LYS A 113 -7.19 -2.47 10.61
N ASN A 114 -6.19 -1.60 10.41
CA ASN A 114 -6.31 -0.18 10.78
C ASN A 114 -7.40 0.50 9.94
N ARG A 115 -7.41 0.28 8.61
CA ARG A 115 -8.43 0.87 7.73
C ARG A 115 -9.84 0.36 8.01
N GLU A 116 -9.98 -0.91 8.36
CA GLU A 116 -11.25 -1.48 8.78
C GLU A 116 -11.78 -0.83 10.05
N ALA A 117 -10.89 -0.51 11.00
CA ALA A 117 -11.26 0.27 12.18
C ALA A 117 -11.64 1.71 11.79
N ASP A 118 -10.88 2.34 10.88
CA ASP A 118 -11.14 3.72 10.46
C ASP A 118 -12.54 3.92 9.84
N LEU A 119 -13.12 2.88 9.23
CA LEU A 119 -14.48 2.94 8.66
C LEU A 119 -15.55 3.38 9.67
N GLU A 120 -15.36 3.16 10.98
CA GLU A 120 -16.32 3.58 12.00
C GLU A 120 -16.46 5.11 12.09
N TYR A 121 -15.44 5.85 11.63
CA TYR A 121 -15.41 7.31 11.62
C TYR A 121 -15.88 7.91 10.28
N TYR A 122 -16.16 7.08 9.28
CA TYR A 122 -16.56 7.56 7.96
C TYR A 122 -18.04 7.97 7.97
N HIS A 123 -18.37 9.03 7.23
CA HIS A 123 -19.77 9.35 6.98
C HIS A 123 -20.41 8.20 6.16
N PRO A 124 -21.69 7.82 6.39
CA PRO A 124 -22.33 6.72 5.66
C PRO A 124 -22.26 6.83 4.13
N ALA A 125 -22.32 8.06 3.61
CA ALA A 125 -22.19 8.34 2.17
C ALA A 125 -20.77 8.10 1.61
N GLU A 126 -19.76 8.02 2.47
CA GLU A 126 -18.33 7.88 2.13
C GLU A 126 -17.80 6.47 2.43
N LEU A 127 -18.57 5.61 3.11
CA LEU A 127 -18.20 4.23 3.44
C LEU A 127 -17.68 3.46 2.23
N HIS A 128 -18.39 3.54 1.11
CA HIS A 128 -18.01 2.86 -0.14
C HIS A 128 -16.61 3.25 -0.63
N ILE A 129 -16.17 4.50 -0.38
CA ILE A 129 -14.84 4.97 -0.75
C ILE A 129 -13.79 4.26 0.11
N GLY A 130 -14.02 4.15 1.43
CA GLY A 130 -13.13 3.41 2.34
C GLY A 130 -13.09 1.91 2.04
N GLU A 131 -14.26 1.30 1.83
CA GLU A 131 -14.40 -0.13 1.50
C GLU A 131 -13.69 -0.52 0.19
N GLU A 132 -13.68 0.38 -0.80
CA GLU A 132 -12.93 0.19 -2.04
C GLU A 132 -11.42 0.04 -1.76
N GLY A 133 -10.85 0.90 -0.92
CA GLY A 133 -9.43 0.83 -0.54
C GLY A 133 -9.09 -0.46 0.18
N ILE A 134 -9.92 -0.86 1.14
CA ILE A 134 -9.77 -2.14 1.85
C ILE A 134 -9.85 -3.32 0.87
N THR A 135 -10.74 -3.26 -0.12
CA THR A 135 -10.87 -4.28 -1.16
C THR A 135 -9.59 -4.40 -2.00
N LEU A 136 -8.99 -3.27 -2.40
CA LEU A 136 -7.72 -3.26 -3.12
C LEU A 136 -6.59 -3.88 -2.29
N TYR A 137 -6.52 -3.55 -1.00
CA TYR A 137 -5.50 -4.09 -0.09
C TYR A 137 -5.68 -5.58 0.14
N ARG A 138 -6.91 -6.06 0.35
CA ARG A 138 -7.22 -7.49 0.48
C ARG A 138 -6.84 -8.28 -0.78
N ARG A 139 -7.05 -7.70 -1.98
CA ARG A 139 -6.58 -8.31 -3.23
C ARG A 139 -5.06 -8.44 -3.26
N LEU A 140 -4.34 -7.38 -2.89
CA LEU A 140 -2.87 -7.41 -2.83
C LEU A 140 -2.38 -8.44 -1.80
N LEU A 141 -3.08 -8.56 -0.67
CA LEU A 141 -2.78 -9.56 0.35
C LEU A 141 -2.95 -10.98 -0.18
N GLN A 142 -4.08 -11.27 -0.85
CA GLN A 142 -4.32 -12.57 -1.46
C GLN A 142 -3.21 -12.96 -2.44
N PHE A 143 -2.71 -11.99 -3.23
CA PHE A 143 -1.60 -12.24 -4.12
C PHE A 143 -0.30 -12.62 -3.38
N PHE A 144 0.01 -11.95 -2.27
CA PHE A 144 1.16 -12.33 -1.45
C PHE A 144 0.99 -13.71 -0.82
N ASP A 145 -0.21 -14.07 -0.38
CA ASP A 145 -0.54 -15.39 0.14
C ASP A 145 -0.30 -16.47 -0.92
N ASP A 146 -0.83 -16.27 -2.14
CA ASP A 146 -0.65 -17.20 -3.27
C ASP A 146 0.83 -17.38 -3.66
N ILE A 147 1.61 -16.29 -3.61
CA ILE A 147 3.06 -16.35 -3.87
C ILE A 147 3.77 -17.17 -2.79
N LEU A 148 3.44 -16.98 -1.52
CA LEU A 148 4.05 -17.72 -0.42
C LEU A 148 3.69 -19.21 -0.49
N ILE A 149 2.44 -19.54 -0.82
CA ILE A 149 1.99 -20.93 -1.07
C ILE A 149 2.82 -21.54 -2.19
N TYR A 150 2.86 -20.91 -3.37
CA TYR A 150 3.65 -21.38 -4.51
C TYR A 150 5.14 -21.58 -4.14
N ALA A 151 5.71 -20.64 -3.39
CA ALA A 151 7.11 -20.72 -2.97
C ALA A 151 7.37 -21.87 -1.97
N SER A 152 6.37 -22.24 -1.16
CA SER A 152 6.46 -23.34 -0.19
C SER A 152 6.31 -24.72 -0.85
N GLU A 153 5.35 -24.89 -1.77
CA GLU A 153 5.13 -26.13 -2.51
C GLU A 153 6.35 -26.50 -3.38
N LYS A 154 6.99 -25.49 -3.96
CA LYS A 154 8.22 -25.70 -4.74
C LYS A 154 9.39 -26.20 -3.87
N ARG A 155 9.44 -25.86 -2.58
CA ARG A 155 10.46 -26.38 -1.65
C ARG A 155 10.19 -27.82 -1.24
N ALA A 156 8.92 -28.23 -1.14
CA ALA A 156 8.54 -29.60 -0.78
C ALA A 156 8.80 -30.61 -1.92
N ASN A 157 8.80 -30.16 -3.17
CA ASN A 157 9.01 -30.99 -4.37
C ASN A 157 10.47 -31.01 -4.87
N LYS A 158 11.44 -30.59 -4.05
CA LYS A 158 12.88 -30.67 -4.30
C LYS A 158 13.54 -31.58 -3.29
#